data_AF-A0A7W4IBF0-F1
#
_entry.id   AF-A0A7W4IBF0-F1
#
_cell.length_a   1.000
_cell.length_b   1.000
_cell.length_c   1.000
_cell.angle_alpha   90.00
_cell.angle_beta   90.00
_cell.angle_gamma   90.00
#
_symmetry.space_group_name_H-M   'P 1'
#
loop_
_entity.id
_entity.type
_entity.pdbx_description
1 polymer ?
#
loop_
_entity_poly.entity_id
_entity_poly.type
_entity_poly.pdbx_seq_one_letter_code
_entity_poly.pdbx_strand_id
1 'polypeptide(L)' 'MAQQIDWQRLSPVVSRLVRDGVSPARIAAQLGLSRGAVRGFIERQAPEIAEAA' A
#
# COMPACT_ATOMS: atom_id res chain seq x y z
N MET A 1 2.25 20.12 -7.26
CA MET A 1 3.22 19.19 -7.86
C MET A 1 2.93 17.81 -7.30
N ALA A 2 2.54 16.84 -8.14
CA ALA A 2 2.34 15.47 -7.69
C ALA A 2 3.72 14.85 -7.46
N GLN A 3 4.09 14.58 -6.20
CA GLN A 3 5.32 13.88 -5.90
C GLN A 3 5.24 12.47 -6.51
N GLN A 4 6.24 12.10 -7.30
CA GLN A 4 6.31 10.77 -7.88
C GLN A 4 6.55 9.78 -6.74
N ILE A 5 5.60 8.87 -6.52
CA ILE A 5 5.71 7.86 -5.47
C ILE A 5 6.69 6.79 -5.94
N ASP A 6 7.78 6.60 -5.20
CA ASP A 6 8.74 5.52 -5.45
C ASP A 6 8.18 4.17 -4.94
N TRP A 7 7.34 3.57 -5.78
CA TRP A 7 6.72 2.29 -5.49
C TRP A 7 7.70 1.12 -5.47
N GLN A 8 8.86 1.22 -6.12
CA GLN A 8 9.88 0.16 -6.05
C GLN A 8 10.44 0.03 -4.64
N ARG A 9 10.70 1.17 -3.99
CA ARG A 9 11.17 1.19 -2.59
C ARG A 9 10.05 0.86 -1.60
N LEU A 10 8.83 1.32 -1.86
CA LEU A 10 7.70 1.19 -0.92
C LEU A 10 6.96 -0.14 -1.01
N SER A 11 7.02 -0.83 -2.16
CA SER A 11 6.39 -2.13 -2.40
C SER A 11 6.63 -3.16 -1.28
N PRO A 12 7.88 -3.50 -0.91
CA PRO A 12 8.12 -4.51 0.12
C PRO A 12 7.59 -4.08 1.50
N VAL A 13 7.58 -2.78 1.79
CA VAL A 13 7.08 -2.22 3.05
C VAL A 13 5.56 -2.32 3.10
N VAL A 14 4.87 -1.89 2.03
CA VAL A 14 3.41 -1.97 1.93
C VAL A 14 2.96 -3.42 2.01
N SER A 15 3.58 -4.32 1.25
CA SER A 15 3.24 -5.76 1.26
C SER A 15 3.42 -6.38 2.64
N ARG A 16 4.47 -6.02 3.39
CA ARG A 16 4.66 -6.48 4.76
C ARG A 16 3.57 -5.96 5.69
N LEU A 17 3.26 -4.67 5.65
CA LEU A 17 2.24 -4.08 6.50
C LEU A 17 0.85 -4.67 6.24
N VAL A 18 0.51 -4.96 4.98
CA VAL A 18 -0.76 -5.63 4.68
C VAL A 18 -0.77 -7.05 5.23
N ARG A 19 0.34 -7.82 5.09
CA ARG A 19 0.46 -9.16 5.69
C ARG A 19 0.39 -9.15 7.21
N ASP A 20 0.88 -8.08 7.84
CA ASP A 20 0.78 -7.85 9.29
C ASP A 20 -0.63 -7.40 9.72
N GLY A 21 -1.61 -7.37 8.80
CA GLY A 21 -3.01 -7.00 9.07
C GLY A 21 -3.25 -5.50 9.21
N VAL A 22 -2.29 -4.66 8.81
CA VAL A 22 -2.42 -3.20 8.91
C VAL A 22 -3.38 -2.70 7.84
N SER A 23 -4.38 -1.92 8.25
CA SER A 23 -5.37 -1.39 7.31
C SER A 23 -4.74 -0.41 6.29
N PRO A 24 -5.22 -0.37 5.03
CA PRO A 24 -4.68 0.51 4.00
C PRO A 24 -4.68 2.00 4.39
N ALA A 25 -5.66 2.43 5.22
CA ALA A 25 -5.72 3.79 5.74
C ALA A 25 -4.57 4.10 6.71
N ARG A 26 -4.19 3.13 7.55
CA ARG A 26 -3.08 3.27 8.49
C ARG A 26 -1.72 3.18 7.79
N ILE A 27 -1.61 2.33 6.77
CA ILE A 27 -0.44 2.29 5.87
C ILE A 27 -0.24 3.64 5.18
N ALA A 28 -1.31 4.19 4.61
CA ALA A 28 -1.29 5.51 3.97
C ALA A 28 -0.81 6.60 4.94
N ALA A 29 -1.32 6.61 6.17
CA ALA A 29 -0.89 7.55 7.21
C ALA A 29 0.58 7.36 7.61
N GLN A 30 1.05 6.11 7.76
CA GLN A 30 2.44 5.81 8.12
C GLN A 30 3.44 6.20 7.03
N LEU A 31 3.06 6.05 5.76
CA LEU A 31 3.94 6.31 4.61
C LEU A 31 3.81 7.74 4.07
N GLY A 32 2.93 8.57 4.65
CA GLY A 32 2.66 9.92 4.15
C GLY A 32 2.03 9.92 2.76
N LEU A 33 1.26 8.87 2.44
CA LEU A 33 0.65 8.67 1.13
C LEU A 33 -0.85 8.91 1.17
N SER A 34 -1.43 9.17 0.00
CA SER A 34 -2.89 9.21 -0.15
C SER A 34 -3.48 7.81 -0.07
N ARG A 35 -4.62 7.67 0.62
CA ARG A 35 -5.37 6.41 0.73
C ARG A 35 -5.66 5.76 -0.64
N GLY A 36 -6.02 6.57 -1.64
CA GLY A 36 -6.27 6.08 -3.00
C GLY A 36 -5.03 5.56 -3.71
N ALA A 37 -3.86 6.12 -3.40
CA ALA A 37 -2.59 5.66 -3.96
C ALA A 37 -2.20 4.29 -3.39
N VAL A 38 -2.33 4.11 -2.07
CA VAL A 38 -2.10 2.83 -1.39
C VAL A 38 -3.12 1.79 -1.85
N ARG A 39 -4.41 2.14 -1.92
CA ARG A 39 -5.45 1.23 -2.41
C ARG A 39 -5.18 0.77 -3.84
N GLY A 40 -4.90 1.72 -4.74
CA GLY A 40 -4.61 1.40 -6.14
C GLY A 40 -3.30 0.65 -6.34
N PHE A 41 -2.36 0.73 -5.38
CA PHE A 41 -1.16 -0.11 -5.36
C PHE A 41 -1.50 -1.54 -4.93
N ILE A 42 -2.24 -1.70 -3.82
CA ILE A 42 -2.66 -3.01 -3.31
C ILE A 42 -3.48 -3.77 -4.35
N GLU A 43 -4.46 -3.11 -4.98
CA GLU A 43 -5.30 -3.71 -6.03
C GLU A 43 -4.49 -4.14 -7.27
N ARG A 44 -3.36 -3.49 -7.58
CA ARG A 44 -2.53 -3.78 -8.77
C ARG A 44 -1.42 -4.79 -8.54
N GLN A 45 -0.81 -4.79 -7.35
CA GLN A 45 0.32 -5.65 -7.02
C GLN A 45 -0.08 -6.92 -6.28
N ALA A 46 -1.31 -6.99 -5.75
CA ALA A 46 -1.69 -8.07 -4.87
C ALA A 46 -3.19 -8.43 -4.98
N PRO A 47 -3.65 -8.99 -6.11
CA PRO A 47 -4.94 -9.67 -6.14
C PRO A 47 -5.02 -10.78 -5.09
N GLU A 48 -3.91 -11.49 -4.87
CA GLU A 48 -3.74 -12.59 -3.91
C GLU A 48 -3.68 -12.18 -2.42
N ILE A 49 -3.44 -10.90 -2.10
CA ILE A 49 -3.54 -10.40 -0.72
C ILE A 49 -4.97 -9.89 -0.42
N ALA A 50 -5.71 -9.47 -1.45
CA ALA A 50 -7.11 -9.08 -1.31
C ALA A 50 -8.04 -10.28 -1.01
N GLU A 51 -7.65 -11.50 -1.37
CA GLU A 51 -8.41 -12.73 -1.07
C GLU A 51 -8.19 -13.29 0.35
N ALA A 52 -7.18 -12.80 1.08
CA ALA A 52 -6.82 -13.31 2.41
C ALA A 52 -7.37 -12.46 3.58
N ALA A 53 -8.12 -11.39 3.29
CA ALA A 53 -8.67 -10.44 4.27
C ALA A 53 -10.17 -10.64 4.52
#